data_AF-A0AAV1YT45-F1
#
_entry.id   AF-A0AAV1YT45-F1
#
_cell.length_a   1.000
_cell.length_b   1.000
_cell.length_c   1.000
_cell.angle_alpha   90.00
_cell.angle_beta   90.00
_cell.angle_gamma   90.00
#
_symmetry.space_group_name_H-M   'P 1'
#
loop_
_entity.id
_entity.type
_entity.pdbx_description
1 polymer ?
#
loop_
_entity_poly.entity_id
_entity_poly.type
_entity_poly.pdbx_seq_one_letter_code
_entity_poly.pdbx_strand_id
1 'polypeptide(L)'
;MSETMAPDFNLMELPDLVLYNICSFINCPFDLLHFGNTCSRLRKISISSSLWWSLAFRWFKGLWIFMEDGSTEENARNWLIEIIRIYCKRPVTTKFGCHFTNGEVWNRVDTPKFRFLVSMIRTAYTRDKDDHPAVLFEQWLYDIGLYKRLEPLLDFATPGIEFSRDIVTELSALGQAAERDLRRRKQPFKDPKYYIKRIASSKDSWITDLFPESPCGSICPLLMSPFQDASINETSGIQGLAMCLSVVFEKHLRNHYKASSLSLQKIWEIVKVFTTVFVSEILDLLQSFQSRFEAQSLKLVVLAIVDENLSDFKQLQVILDHFGLNIKSKDVINDLAIYLKRYKGVDFAVDEIRSYFRNAINEEIKNVVSPPGSDSIVTRINITDSDLIGGDNYKQEMSAAAFISDYGVLVTWHLTGRTRF
;
A
#
# COMPACT_ATOMS: atom_id res chain seq x y z
N MET A 1 -8.98 35.96 37.70
CA MET A 1 -8.14 35.44 36.61
C MET A 1 -8.99 35.43 35.37
N SER A 2 -8.75 36.35 34.44
CA SER A 2 -9.51 36.43 33.18
C SER A 2 -9.00 35.36 32.23
N GLU A 3 -9.87 34.45 31.82
CA GLU A 3 -9.67 33.64 30.62
C GLU A 3 -9.59 34.60 29.44
N THR A 4 -8.39 34.77 28.89
CA THR A 4 -8.21 35.34 27.55
C THR A 4 -8.85 34.36 26.57
N MET A 5 -10.10 34.62 26.18
CA MET A 5 -10.70 33.99 25.01
C MET A 5 -9.76 34.27 23.83
N ALA A 6 -9.21 33.21 23.23
CA ALA A 6 -8.57 33.34 21.94
C ALA A 6 -9.59 33.99 20.99
N PRO A 7 -9.20 34.97 20.14
CA PRO A 7 -10.14 35.56 19.21
C PRO A 7 -10.72 34.46 18.33
N ASP A 8 -12.05 34.42 18.20
CA ASP A 8 -12.75 33.56 17.24
C ASP A 8 -12.37 34.01 15.82
N PHE A 9 -11.24 33.51 15.30
CA PHE A 9 -10.87 33.72 13.91
C PHE A 9 -11.74 32.84 13.04
N ASN A 10 -12.72 33.47 12.38
CA ASN A 10 -13.55 32.78 11.41
C ASN A 10 -12.71 32.50 10.15
N LEU A 11 -12.52 31.22 9.83
CA LEU A 11 -11.85 30.77 8.60
C LEU A 11 -12.40 31.46 7.35
N MET A 12 -13.72 31.75 7.34
CA MET A 12 -14.41 32.37 6.22
C MET A 12 -14.14 33.86 6.06
N GLU A 13 -13.41 34.50 6.97
CA GLU A 13 -13.00 35.91 6.87
C GLU A 13 -11.59 36.05 6.29
N LEU A 14 -10.83 34.95 6.20
CA LEU A 14 -9.48 34.97 5.65
C LEU A 14 -9.49 35.29 4.14
N PRO A 15 -8.49 36.00 3.62
CA PRO A 15 -8.34 36.22 2.18
C PRO A 15 -8.19 34.91 1.38
N ASP A 16 -8.64 34.91 0.12
CA ASP A 16 -8.57 33.71 -0.75
C ASP A 16 -7.14 33.17 -0.90
N LEU A 17 -6.13 34.04 -0.92
CA LEU A 17 -4.71 33.64 -0.96
C LEU A 17 -4.29 32.87 0.31
N VAL A 18 -4.78 33.29 1.48
CA VAL A 18 -4.49 32.62 2.76
C VAL A 18 -5.19 31.26 2.79
N LEU A 19 -6.45 31.21 2.35
CA LEU A 19 -7.20 29.96 2.22
C LEU A 19 -6.56 28.99 1.21
N TYR A 20 -6.04 29.50 0.10
CA TYR A 20 -5.28 28.71 -0.86
C TYR A 20 -4.00 28.14 -0.21
N ASN A 21 -3.28 28.94 0.57
CA ASN A 21 -2.10 28.47 1.29
C ASN A 21 -2.48 27.39 2.32
N ILE A 22 -3.58 27.55 3.06
CA ILE A 22 -4.11 26.51 3.95
C ILE A 22 -4.39 25.21 3.16
N CYS A 23 -5.09 25.31 2.03
CA CYS A 23 -5.32 24.16 1.14
C CYS A 23 -4.01 23.50 0.67
N SER A 24 -2.95 24.28 0.45
CA SER A 24 -1.66 23.74 0.01
C SER A 24 -0.92 22.92 1.08
N PHE A 25 -1.27 23.11 2.36
CA PHE A 25 -0.78 22.28 3.47
C PHE A 25 -1.60 20.99 3.66
N ILE A 26 -2.79 20.90 3.05
CA ILE A 26 -3.58 19.67 3.09
C ILE A 26 -2.94 18.63 2.19
N ASN A 27 -2.39 17.59 2.83
CA ASN A 27 -1.54 16.60 2.17
C ASN A 27 -2.29 15.33 1.72
N CYS A 28 -3.60 15.28 1.94
CA CYS A 28 -4.46 14.14 1.62
C CYS A 28 -5.54 14.60 0.63
N PRO A 29 -5.71 13.92 -0.52
CA PRO A 29 -6.71 14.32 -1.52
C PRO A 29 -8.14 14.15 -1.00
N PHE A 30 -8.39 13.20 -0.10
CA PHE A 30 -9.68 13.03 0.56
C PHE A 30 -9.99 14.24 1.46
N ASP A 31 -9.01 14.68 2.25
CA ASP A 31 -9.19 15.82 3.15
C ASP A 31 -9.39 17.12 2.36
N LEU A 32 -8.64 17.32 1.26
CA LEU A 32 -8.82 18.50 0.39
C LEU A 32 -10.20 18.49 -0.27
N LEU A 33 -10.67 17.31 -0.70
CA LEU A 33 -12.01 17.14 -1.26
C LEU A 33 -13.09 17.47 -0.22
N HIS A 34 -12.98 16.92 0.98
CA HIS A 34 -13.92 17.18 2.08
C HIS A 34 -13.91 18.65 2.49
N PHE A 35 -12.73 19.24 2.67
CA PHE A 35 -12.57 20.65 2.99
C PHE A 35 -13.21 21.54 1.92
N GLY A 36 -12.96 21.26 0.65
CA GLY A 36 -13.59 21.97 -0.47
C GLY A 36 -15.10 21.86 -0.52
N ASN A 37 -15.67 20.74 -0.08
CA ASN A 37 -17.11 20.49 -0.12
C ASN A 37 -17.88 21.15 1.03
N THR A 38 -17.20 21.76 2.02
CA THR A 38 -17.85 22.43 3.15
C THR A 38 -18.65 23.67 2.73
N CYS A 39 -18.16 24.47 1.78
CA CYS A 39 -18.88 25.64 1.28
C CYS A 39 -18.44 26.04 -0.15
N SER A 40 -19.24 26.88 -0.81
CA SER A 40 -19.00 27.29 -2.20
C SER A 40 -17.68 28.06 -2.41
N ARG A 41 -17.26 28.87 -1.43
CA ARG A 41 -16.01 29.64 -1.50
C ARG A 41 -14.80 28.71 -1.39
N LEU A 42 -14.77 27.81 -0.41
CA LEU A 42 -13.68 26.84 -0.27
C LEU A 42 -13.62 25.89 -1.47
N ARG A 43 -14.77 25.52 -2.05
CA ARG A 43 -14.82 24.76 -3.30
C ARG A 43 -14.11 25.47 -4.45
N LYS A 44 -14.31 26.79 -4.63
CA LYS A 44 -13.65 27.56 -5.69
C LYS A 44 -12.13 27.62 -5.52
N ILE A 45 -11.65 27.62 -4.28
CA ILE A 45 -10.22 27.66 -3.97
C ILE A 45 -9.60 26.28 -4.15
N SER A 46 -10.25 25.24 -3.61
CA SER A 46 -9.72 23.89 -3.61
C SER A 46 -9.70 23.24 -4.98
N ILE A 47 -10.49 23.70 -5.98
CA ILE A 47 -10.44 23.17 -7.35
C ILE A 47 -9.18 23.55 -8.14
N SER A 48 -8.31 24.41 -7.59
CA SER A 48 -7.09 24.85 -8.28
C SER A 48 -6.22 23.67 -8.69
N SER A 49 -5.88 23.59 -9.99
CA SER A 49 -5.13 22.48 -10.58
C SER A 49 -3.81 22.23 -9.85
N SER A 50 -3.11 23.28 -9.41
CA SER A 50 -1.82 23.18 -8.70
C SER A 50 -1.89 22.40 -7.39
N LEU A 51 -3.01 22.48 -6.66
CA LEU A 51 -3.20 21.73 -5.41
C LEU A 51 -3.29 20.22 -5.69
N TRP A 52 -4.13 19.84 -6.66
CA TRP A 52 -4.32 18.45 -7.06
C TRP A 52 -3.08 17.86 -7.72
N TRP A 53 -2.35 18.69 -8.47
CA TRP A 53 -1.08 18.31 -9.07
C TRP A 53 -0.04 17.97 -7.99
N SER A 54 0.12 18.83 -6.97
CA SER A 54 1.00 18.56 -5.83
C SER A 54 0.63 17.27 -5.10
N LEU A 55 -0.68 17.05 -4.87
CA LEU A 55 -1.18 15.84 -4.25
C LEU A 55 -0.88 14.57 -5.06
N ALA A 56 -1.07 14.62 -6.38
CA ALA A 56 -0.80 13.49 -7.26
C ALA A 56 0.68 13.07 -7.19
N PHE A 57 1.62 14.02 -7.31
CA PHE A 57 3.06 13.73 -7.16
C PHE A 57 3.44 13.18 -5.78
N ARG A 58 2.71 13.56 -4.74
CA ARG A 58 2.94 13.01 -3.40
C ARG A 58 2.40 11.59 -3.27
N TRP A 59 1.19 11.34 -3.74
CA TRP A 59 0.47 10.08 -3.55
C TRP A 59 0.79 9.01 -4.59
N PHE A 60 1.45 9.36 -5.70
CA PHE A 60 1.93 8.40 -6.70
C PHE A 60 3.45 8.35 -6.82
N LYS A 61 4.18 8.95 -5.88
CA LYS A 61 5.65 8.99 -5.88
C LYS A 61 6.23 7.60 -6.12
N GLY A 62 6.91 7.40 -7.25
CA GLY A 62 7.52 6.13 -7.64
C GLY A 62 6.55 5.02 -8.08
N LEU A 63 5.23 5.28 -8.08
CA LEU A 63 4.18 4.29 -8.39
C LEU A 63 3.47 4.55 -9.72
N TRP A 64 3.74 5.66 -10.40
CA TRP A 64 3.11 6.01 -11.68
C TRP A 64 3.19 4.87 -12.70
N ILE A 65 4.32 4.17 -12.72
CA ILE A 65 4.63 3.07 -13.65
C ILE A 65 3.73 1.85 -13.48
N PHE A 66 3.14 1.67 -12.29
CA PHE A 66 2.33 0.50 -11.97
C PHE A 66 0.83 0.76 -12.08
N MET A 67 0.43 1.98 -12.43
CA MET A 67 -0.97 2.23 -12.73
C MET A 67 -1.34 1.58 -14.07
N GLU A 68 -2.19 0.56 -14.00
CA GLU A 68 -2.67 -0.19 -15.16
C GLU A 68 -3.84 0.53 -15.83
N ASP A 69 -4.75 1.08 -15.02
CA ASP A 69 -5.93 1.82 -15.48
C ASP A 69 -5.69 3.33 -15.31
N GLY A 70 -5.57 4.03 -16.44
CA GLY A 70 -5.46 5.49 -16.47
C GLY A 70 -6.81 6.18 -16.60
N SER A 71 -6.86 7.45 -16.19
CA SER A 71 -7.97 8.37 -16.47
C SER A 71 -7.65 9.19 -17.73
N THR A 72 -8.68 9.43 -18.55
CA THR A 72 -8.61 10.32 -19.73
C THR A 72 -8.94 11.78 -19.38
N GLU A 73 -9.08 12.11 -18.10
CA GLU A 73 -9.41 13.47 -17.65
C GLU A 73 -8.19 14.38 -17.72
N GLU A 74 -8.31 15.50 -18.43
CA GLU A 74 -7.26 16.52 -18.50
C GLU A 74 -7.21 17.39 -17.24
N ASN A 75 -8.34 17.57 -16.56
CA ASN A 75 -8.41 18.35 -15.32
C ASN A 75 -7.78 17.56 -14.16
N ALA A 76 -6.75 18.12 -13.52
CA ALA A 76 -6.00 17.43 -12.46
C ALA A 76 -6.87 16.92 -11.28
N ARG A 77 -7.89 17.67 -10.89
CA ARG A 77 -8.82 17.26 -9.83
C ARG A 77 -9.63 16.05 -10.26
N ASN A 78 -10.27 16.14 -11.43
CA ASN A 78 -11.12 15.06 -11.91
C ASN A 78 -10.30 13.80 -12.19
N TRP A 79 -9.12 13.96 -12.78
CA TRP A 79 -8.17 12.87 -12.99
C TRP A 79 -7.86 12.14 -11.68
N LEU A 80 -7.46 12.88 -10.64
CA LEU A 80 -7.12 12.26 -9.35
C LEU A 80 -8.34 11.57 -8.72
N ILE A 81 -9.53 12.18 -8.81
CA ILE A 81 -10.78 11.58 -8.30
C ILE A 81 -11.14 10.30 -9.07
N GLU A 82 -10.95 10.27 -10.39
CA GLU A 82 -11.21 9.08 -11.20
C GLU A 82 -10.24 7.95 -10.86
N ILE A 83 -8.94 8.23 -10.74
CA ILE A 83 -7.96 7.25 -10.29
C ILE A 83 -8.32 6.74 -8.89
N ILE A 84 -8.70 7.62 -7.96
CA ILE A 84 -9.17 7.20 -6.64
C ILE A 84 -10.36 6.23 -6.77
N ARG A 85 -11.35 6.52 -7.62
CA ARG A 85 -12.52 5.65 -7.82
C ARG A 85 -12.15 4.28 -8.42
N ILE A 86 -11.19 4.25 -9.35
CA ILE A 86 -10.68 3.02 -9.95
C ILE A 86 -10.06 2.14 -8.87
N TYR A 87 -9.18 2.70 -8.04
CA TYR A 87 -8.41 1.96 -7.03
C TYR A 87 -9.13 1.79 -5.68
N CYS A 88 -10.27 2.42 -5.43
CA CYS A 88 -11.08 2.20 -4.22
C CYS A 88 -11.93 0.91 -4.27
N LYS A 89 -11.95 0.18 -5.38
CA LYS A 89 -12.83 -0.99 -5.55
C LYS A 89 -12.43 -2.13 -4.61
N ARG A 90 -13.41 -2.64 -3.87
CA ARG A 90 -13.26 -3.76 -2.94
C ARG A 90 -13.37 -5.10 -3.67
N PRO A 91 -12.64 -6.16 -3.25
CA PRO A 91 -12.93 -7.53 -3.64
C PRO A 91 -14.39 -7.91 -3.32
N VAL A 92 -15.12 -8.48 -4.28
CA VAL A 92 -16.55 -8.80 -4.14
C VAL A 92 -16.81 -9.91 -3.08
N THR A 93 -15.80 -10.70 -2.79
CA THR A 93 -15.89 -11.99 -2.10
C THR A 93 -15.78 -11.93 -0.57
N THR A 94 -15.18 -10.89 0.00
CA THR A 94 -14.99 -10.81 1.47
C THR A 94 -16.24 -10.28 2.16
N LYS A 95 -16.55 -10.84 3.35
CA LYS A 95 -17.80 -10.57 4.08
C LYS A 95 -17.91 -9.08 4.46
N PHE A 96 -19.12 -8.53 4.43
CA PHE A 96 -19.40 -7.14 4.82
C PHE A 96 -19.64 -6.96 6.33
N GLY A 97 -19.95 -8.04 7.05
CA GLY A 97 -20.13 -7.98 8.48
C GLY A 97 -20.33 -9.37 9.08
N CYS A 98 -20.30 -9.44 10.40
CA CYS A 98 -20.62 -10.63 11.18
C CYS A 98 -21.78 -10.32 12.11
N HIS A 99 -22.68 -11.29 12.27
CA HIS A 99 -23.83 -11.17 13.17
C HIS A 99 -23.79 -12.34 14.14
N PHE A 100 -23.51 -12.05 15.40
CA PHE A 100 -23.42 -13.05 16.43
C PHE A 100 -24.75 -13.17 17.17
N THR A 101 -25.10 -14.38 17.57
CA THR A 101 -26.34 -14.72 18.30
C THR A 101 -26.45 -14.06 19.66
N ASN A 102 -25.33 -13.62 20.25
CA ASN A 102 -25.32 -12.85 21.49
C ASN A 102 -25.77 -11.39 21.32
N GLY A 103 -25.96 -10.91 20.08
CA GLY A 103 -26.34 -9.53 19.77
C GLY A 103 -25.19 -8.67 19.26
N GLU A 104 -23.93 -9.11 19.42
CA GLU A 104 -22.78 -8.39 18.90
C GLU A 104 -22.79 -8.38 17.36
N VAL A 105 -22.50 -7.23 16.76
CA VAL A 105 -22.44 -7.08 15.30
C VAL A 105 -21.13 -6.44 14.89
N TRP A 106 -20.47 -7.02 13.90
CA TRP A 106 -19.29 -6.42 13.28
C TRP A 106 -19.68 -5.85 11.93
N ASN A 107 -19.58 -4.52 11.80
CA ASN A 107 -19.87 -3.85 10.54
C ASN A 107 -18.58 -3.36 9.90
N ARG A 108 -18.39 -3.69 8.63
CA ARG A 108 -17.22 -3.21 7.89
C ARG A 108 -17.28 -1.70 7.70
N VAL A 109 -16.19 -1.01 8.01
CA VAL A 109 -16.08 0.46 8.05
C VAL A 109 -14.95 1.00 7.17
N ASP A 110 -14.57 0.27 6.14
CA ASP A 110 -13.48 0.72 5.27
C ASP A 110 -13.82 2.03 4.56
N THR A 111 -13.01 3.05 4.81
CA THR A 111 -13.14 4.34 4.14
C THR A 111 -12.62 4.25 2.71
N PRO A 112 -13.09 5.10 1.78
CA PRO A 112 -12.49 5.21 0.44
C PRO A 112 -10.97 5.46 0.52
N LYS A 113 -10.53 6.26 1.49
CA LYS A 113 -9.10 6.50 1.76
C LYS A 113 -8.36 5.22 2.08
N PHE A 114 -8.86 4.44 3.05
CA PHE A 114 -8.27 3.16 3.42
C PHE A 114 -8.18 2.20 2.22
N ARG A 115 -9.26 2.12 1.43
CA ARG A 115 -9.29 1.27 0.23
C ARG A 115 -8.30 1.69 -0.83
N PHE A 116 -8.21 2.98 -1.09
CA PHE A 116 -7.21 3.50 -1.99
C PHE A 116 -5.80 3.14 -1.53
N LEU A 117 -5.47 3.37 -0.25
CA LEU A 117 -4.15 3.06 0.30
C LEU A 117 -3.82 1.56 0.20
N VAL A 118 -4.75 0.67 0.54
CA VAL A 118 -4.59 -0.78 0.41
C VAL A 118 -4.33 -1.20 -1.05
N SER A 119 -5.02 -0.58 -2.01
CA SER A 119 -4.80 -0.86 -3.43
C SER A 119 -3.47 -0.33 -3.93
N MET A 120 -3.02 0.84 -3.45
CA MET A 120 -1.72 1.40 -3.81
C MET A 120 -0.56 0.56 -3.25
N ILE A 121 -0.63 0.15 -1.98
CA ILE A 121 0.41 -0.73 -1.42
C ILE A 121 0.40 -2.07 -2.16
N ARG A 122 -0.78 -2.65 -2.47
CA ARG A 122 -0.85 -3.89 -3.25
C ARG A 122 -0.15 -3.73 -4.60
N THR A 123 -0.44 -2.65 -5.31
CA THR A 123 0.18 -2.30 -6.59
C THR A 123 1.70 -2.23 -6.48
N ALA A 124 2.24 -1.67 -5.39
CA ALA A 124 3.68 -1.59 -5.14
C ALA A 124 4.37 -2.95 -4.86
N TYR A 125 3.62 -4.05 -4.72
CA TYR A 125 4.11 -5.40 -4.43
C TYR A 125 3.71 -6.46 -5.48
N THR A 126 2.90 -6.15 -6.50
CA THR A 126 2.27 -7.15 -7.40
C THR A 126 3.24 -7.96 -8.31
N ARG A 127 4.54 -7.63 -8.42
CA ARG A 127 5.39 -8.14 -9.53
C ARG A 127 6.72 -8.81 -9.18
N ASP A 128 6.91 -9.25 -7.93
CA ASP A 128 8.08 -10.05 -7.51
C ASP A 128 7.98 -11.53 -7.98
N LYS A 129 7.77 -11.76 -9.29
CA LYS A 129 7.34 -13.04 -9.88
C LYS A 129 8.44 -14.09 -10.08
N ASP A 130 9.69 -13.69 -10.28
CA ASP A 130 10.61 -14.58 -11.01
C ASP A 130 11.57 -15.40 -10.13
N ASP A 131 11.76 -15.08 -8.84
CA ASP A 131 12.90 -15.65 -8.07
C ASP A 131 12.60 -16.51 -6.82
N HIS A 132 11.34 -16.68 -6.38
CA HIS A 132 11.04 -17.49 -5.19
C HIS A 132 9.96 -18.57 -5.38
N PRO A 133 10.34 -19.85 -5.61
CA PRO A 133 9.40 -20.95 -5.84
C PRO A 133 8.60 -21.37 -4.60
N ALA A 134 9.00 -20.93 -3.39
CA ALA A 134 8.32 -21.28 -2.15
C ALA A 134 7.18 -20.32 -1.77
N VAL A 135 7.14 -19.13 -2.37
CA VAL A 135 6.22 -18.05 -1.98
C VAL A 135 5.77 -17.33 -3.25
N LEU A 136 4.53 -17.61 -3.69
CA LEU A 136 3.87 -16.74 -4.67
C LEU A 136 3.59 -15.39 -3.99
N PHE A 137 4.56 -14.48 -4.02
CA PHE A 137 4.39 -13.07 -3.61
C PHE A 137 3.23 -12.39 -4.37
N GLU A 138 2.88 -12.93 -5.54
CA GLU A 138 1.86 -12.44 -6.50
C GLU A 138 0.49 -12.09 -5.92
N GLN A 139 0.06 -12.73 -4.83
CA GLN A 139 -1.29 -12.52 -4.26
C GLN A 139 -1.27 -12.60 -2.74
N TRP A 140 -0.16 -12.20 -2.13
CA TRP A 140 -0.03 -12.44 -0.71
C TRP A 140 -1.09 -11.71 0.09
N LEU A 141 -1.48 -10.50 -0.32
CA LEU A 141 -2.65 -9.83 0.26
C LEU A 141 -3.89 -9.98 -0.63
N TYR A 142 -4.81 -10.84 -0.19
CA TYR A 142 -6.13 -10.96 -0.79
C TYR A 142 -6.98 -9.73 -0.52
N ASP A 143 -7.06 -9.34 0.75
CA ASP A 143 -7.82 -8.19 1.24
C ASP A 143 -7.39 -7.81 2.67
N ILE A 144 -7.65 -6.57 3.05
CA ILE A 144 -7.65 -6.09 4.44
C ILE A 144 -9.02 -5.49 4.72
N GLY A 145 -9.58 -5.77 5.89
CA GLY A 145 -10.88 -5.26 6.30
C GLY A 145 -10.83 -4.70 7.70
N LEU A 146 -11.40 -3.51 7.86
CA LEU A 146 -11.66 -2.90 9.15
C LEU A 146 -13.14 -3.05 9.48
N TYR A 147 -13.42 -3.49 10.70
CA TYR A 147 -14.77 -3.65 11.23
C TYR A 147 -14.90 -2.89 12.54
N LYS A 148 -16.02 -2.19 12.69
CA LYS A 148 -16.44 -1.63 13.97
C LYS A 148 -17.30 -2.67 14.70
N ARG A 149 -17.02 -2.86 15.98
CA ARG A 149 -17.85 -3.69 16.86
C ARG A 149 -19.00 -2.85 17.40
N LEU A 150 -20.22 -3.32 17.22
CA LEU A 150 -21.43 -2.76 17.83
C LEU A 150 -21.87 -3.71 18.93
N GLU A 151 -22.18 -3.15 20.09
CA GLU A 151 -22.56 -3.91 21.29
C GLU A 151 -21.53 -5.01 21.60
N PRO A 152 -20.26 -4.65 21.89
CA PRO A 152 -19.23 -5.63 22.21
C PRO A 152 -19.61 -6.34 23.51
N LEU A 153 -19.86 -7.65 23.42
CA LEU A 153 -20.30 -8.47 24.55
C LEU A 153 -19.25 -9.52 24.92
N LEU A 154 -18.40 -9.90 23.97
CA LEU A 154 -17.31 -10.82 24.22
C LEU A 154 -15.99 -10.08 24.46
N ASP A 155 -15.33 -10.39 25.58
CA ASP A 155 -13.95 -10.00 25.78
C ASP A 155 -13.00 -11.06 25.20
N PHE A 156 -12.50 -10.79 24.00
CA PHE A 156 -11.54 -11.67 23.33
C PHE A 156 -10.17 -11.71 24.03
N ALA A 157 -9.85 -10.73 24.88
CA ALA A 157 -8.59 -10.70 25.63
C ALA A 157 -8.54 -11.73 26.76
N THR A 158 -9.69 -12.19 27.27
CA THR A 158 -9.77 -13.22 28.32
C THR A 158 -9.02 -14.50 27.88
N PRO A 159 -7.97 -14.93 28.60
CA PRO A 159 -7.25 -16.16 28.30
C PRO A 159 -8.13 -17.41 28.47
N GLY A 160 -7.99 -18.39 27.58
CA GLY A 160 -8.74 -19.64 27.67
C GLY A 160 -10.24 -19.53 27.39
N ILE A 161 -10.69 -18.40 26.82
CA ILE A 161 -12.10 -18.21 26.45
C ILE A 161 -12.58 -19.32 25.51
N GLU A 162 -13.70 -19.95 25.88
CA GLU A 162 -14.37 -20.91 25.01
C GLU A 162 -15.32 -20.16 24.07
N PHE A 163 -15.05 -20.26 22.77
CA PHE A 163 -15.91 -19.66 21.76
C PHE A 163 -17.16 -20.51 21.57
N SER A 164 -18.33 -19.86 21.58
CA SER A 164 -19.58 -20.52 21.22
C SER A 164 -19.52 -21.02 19.76
N ARG A 165 -20.29 -22.06 19.45
CA ARG A 165 -20.36 -22.61 18.08
C ARG A 165 -20.73 -21.56 17.04
N ASP A 166 -21.56 -20.60 17.41
CA ASP A 166 -21.98 -19.49 16.57
C ASP A 166 -20.81 -18.55 16.24
N ILE A 167 -20.06 -18.10 17.26
CA ILE A 167 -18.86 -17.26 17.07
C ILE A 167 -17.86 -17.97 16.17
N VAL A 168 -17.60 -19.25 16.45
CA VAL A 168 -16.69 -20.07 15.63
C VAL A 168 -17.12 -20.12 14.17
N THR A 169 -18.42 -20.29 13.92
CA THR A 169 -18.97 -20.38 12.56
C THR A 169 -18.84 -19.04 11.83
N GLU A 170 -19.20 -17.94 12.49
CA GLU A 170 -19.13 -16.59 11.92
C GLU A 170 -17.69 -16.15 11.63
N LEU A 171 -16.75 -16.41 12.55
CA LEU A 171 -15.33 -16.12 12.34
C LEU A 171 -14.71 -16.99 11.24
N SER A 172 -15.08 -18.28 11.18
CA SER A 172 -14.59 -19.18 10.14
C SER A 172 -15.09 -18.76 8.76
N ALA A 173 -16.35 -18.34 8.66
CA ALA A 173 -16.93 -17.80 7.43
C ALA A 173 -16.31 -16.45 7.04
N LEU A 174 -16.01 -15.57 8.01
CA LEU A 174 -15.29 -14.32 7.78
C LEU A 174 -13.92 -14.59 7.13
N GLY A 175 -13.20 -15.60 7.60
CA GLY A 175 -11.92 -16.06 7.04
C GLY A 175 -12.02 -16.75 5.68
N GLN A 176 -13.23 -17.11 5.21
CA GLN A 176 -13.48 -18.07 4.12
C GLN A 176 -12.71 -19.40 4.32
N ALA A 177 -12.55 -19.83 5.58
CA ALA A 177 -11.68 -20.95 5.90
C ALA A 177 -12.13 -22.22 5.21
N ALA A 178 -13.43 -22.47 5.22
CA ALA A 178 -14.00 -23.71 4.73
C ALA A 178 -14.12 -23.74 3.19
N GLU A 179 -14.26 -22.59 2.54
CA GLU A 179 -14.27 -22.43 1.07
C GLU A 179 -12.87 -22.61 0.47
N ARG A 180 -11.83 -22.30 1.25
CA ARG A 180 -10.41 -22.34 0.84
C ARG A 180 -9.64 -23.53 1.40
N ASP A 181 -10.29 -24.47 2.06
CA ASP A 181 -9.67 -25.72 2.54
C ASP A 181 -9.83 -26.86 1.52
N LEU A 182 -8.75 -27.25 0.84
CA LEU A 182 -8.80 -28.37 -0.11
C LEU A 182 -8.95 -29.74 0.59
N ARG A 183 -8.60 -29.87 1.88
CA ARG A 183 -8.85 -31.12 2.65
C ARG A 183 -10.33 -31.42 2.76
N ARG A 184 -11.16 -30.38 2.79
CA ARG A 184 -12.60 -30.50 2.96
C ARG A 184 -13.25 -31.33 1.86
N ARG A 185 -12.65 -31.43 0.67
CA ARG A 185 -13.08 -32.38 -0.37
C ARG A 185 -13.09 -33.84 0.11
N LYS A 186 -12.16 -34.21 0.99
CA LYS A 186 -12.08 -35.53 1.62
C LYS A 186 -12.76 -35.59 2.99
N GLN A 187 -12.89 -34.46 3.67
CA GLN A 187 -13.51 -34.34 4.99
C GLN A 187 -14.56 -33.20 5.00
N PRO A 188 -15.73 -33.41 4.38
CA PRO A 188 -16.71 -32.34 4.16
C PRO A 188 -17.28 -31.73 5.45
N PHE A 189 -17.24 -32.50 6.53
CA PHE A 189 -17.79 -32.16 7.85
C PHE A 189 -16.73 -31.78 8.90
N LYS A 190 -15.55 -31.29 8.49
CA LYS A 190 -14.56 -30.75 9.43
C LYS A 190 -15.22 -29.68 10.30
N ASP A 191 -15.18 -29.87 11.61
CA ASP A 191 -15.77 -28.94 12.58
C ASP A 191 -15.06 -27.57 12.47
N PRO A 192 -15.80 -26.46 12.26
CA PRO A 192 -15.22 -25.14 12.12
C PRO A 192 -14.33 -24.70 13.29
N LYS A 193 -14.50 -25.28 14.49
CA LYS A 193 -13.65 -24.98 15.65
C LYS A 193 -12.17 -25.22 15.39
N TYR A 194 -11.84 -26.15 14.49
CA TYR A 194 -10.45 -26.45 14.15
C TYR A 194 -9.78 -25.37 13.30
N TYR A 195 -10.54 -24.40 12.76
CA TYR A 195 -10.00 -23.24 12.07
C TYR A 195 -9.72 -22.06 13.01
N ILE A 196 -10.33 -22.04 14.20
CA ILE A 196 -10.29 -20.88 15.10
C ILE A 196 -9.27 -21.13 16.20
N LYS A 197 -8.27 -20.25 16.30
CA LYS A 197 -7.23 -20.35 17.31
C LYS A 197 -6.89 -18.96 17.86
N ARG A 198 -7.12 -18.76 19.15
CA ARG A 198 -6.62 -17.59 19.88
C ARG A 198 -5.10 -17.72 20.01
N ILE A 199 -4.37 -16.67 19.67
CA ILE A 199 -2.90 -16.68 19.66
C ILE A 199 -2.36 -15.93 20.88
N ALA A 200 -2.51 -14.62 20.90
CA ALA A 200 -1.95 -13.75 21.92
C ALA A 200 -2.75 -12.45 22.01
N SER A 201 -2.56 -11.74 23.11
CA SER A 201 -3.08 -10.40 23.31
C SER A 201 -1.92 -9.47 23.61
N SER A 202 -1.95 -8.27 23.05
CA SER A 202 -1.00 -7.21 23.36
C SER A 202 -1.74 -5.88 23.48
N LYS A 203 -1.21 -5.01 24.34
CA LYS A 203 -1.76 -3.69 24.64
C LYS A 203 -0.99 -2.63 23.85
N ASP A 204 0.31 -2.60 24.09
CA ASP A 204 1.24 -1.69 23.40
C ASP A 204 1.85 -2.38 22.19
N SER A 205 2.17 -1.63 21.13
CA SER A 205 2.88 -2.18 19.96
C SER A 205 2.25 -3.44 19.34
N TRP A 206 0.93 -3.63 19.51
CA TRP A 206 0.23 -4.84 19.11
C TRP A 206 0.41 -5.22 17.64
N ILE A 207 0.65 -4.25 16.76
CA ILE A 207 0.99 -4.50 15.36
C ILE A 207 2.29 -5.34 15.33
N THR A 208 3.39 -4.86 15.89
CA THR A 208 4.66 -5.61 15.87
C THR A 208 4.56 -6.92 16.67
N ASP A 209 3.90 -6.91 17.82
CA ASP A 209 3.92 -8.05 18.74
C ASP A 209 3.04 -9.23 18.28
N LEU A 210 1.93 -8.93 17.60
CA LEU A 210 0.94 -9.94 17.22
C LEU A 210 1.10 -10.41 15.78
N PHE A 211 1.78 -9.64 14.92
CA PHE A 211 2.22 -10.13 13.62
C PHE A 211 3.45 -11.05 13.80
N PRO A 212 3.51 -12.23 13.14
CA PRO A 212 4.67 -13.10 13.27
C PRO A 212 5.94 -12.46 12.69
N GLU A 213 7.06 -12.57 13.40
CA GLU A 213 8.38 -12.02 13.02
C GLU A 213 9.12 -12.84 11.94
N SER A 214 8.50 -13.88 11.36
CA SER A 214 9.17 -14.78 10.42
C SER A 214 8.92 -14.42 8.94
N PRO A 215 9.92 -14.52 8.05
CA PRO A 215 9.73 -14.42 6.58
C PRO A 215 8.76 -15.47 6.02
N CYS A 216 8.52 -16.58 6.74
CA CYS A 216 7.53 -17.60 6.41
C CYS A 216 6.23 -17.49 7.21
N GLY A 217 6.13 -16.51 8.13
CA GLY A 217 5.03 -16.44 9.09
C GLY A 217 4.23 -15.15 9.06
N SER A 218 4.73 -14.07 8.46
CA SER A 218 4.03 -12.79 8.60
C SER A 218 2.66 -12.85 7.91
N ILE A 219 1.61 -12.72 8.72
CA ILE A 219 0.23 -12.67 8.23
C ILE A 219 0.00 -11.42 7.40
N CYS A 220 0.82 -10.36 7.48
CA CYS A 220 0.72 -9.22 6.57
C CYS A 220 1.97 -8.31 6.68
N PRO A 221 3.13 -8.66 6.10
CA PRO A 221 4.30 -7.80 6.18
C PRO A 221 4.21 -6.60 5.24
N LEU A 222 3.10 -6.47 4.49
CA LEU A 222 2.71 -5.19 3.91
C LEU A 222 2.41 -4.13 4.98
N LEU A 223 2.20 -4.51 6.24
CA LEU A 223 2.03 -3.58 7.37
C LEU A 223 3.28 -3.46 8.25
N MET A 224 4.30 -4.30 8.02
CA MET A 224 5.57 -4.30 8.77
C MET A 224 6.72 -3.78 7.90
N SER A 225 7.86 -3.42 8.52
CA SER A 225 9.08 -3.07 7.78
C SER A 225 9.83 -4.34 7.38
N PRO A 226 9.93 -4.68 6.08
CA PRO A 226 10.57 -5.94 5.67
C PRO A 226 12.10 -5.96 5.85
N PHE A 227 12.78 -4.83 6.04
CA PHE A 227 14.24 -4.75 5.96
C PHE A 227 14.93 -4.36 7.27
N GLN A 228 14.37 -4.69 8.44
CA GLN A 228 15.08 -4.45 9.68
C GLN A 228 16.38 -5.27 9.80
N ASP A 229 16.50 -6.46 9.17
CA ASP A 229 17.74 -7.28 9.27
C ASP A 229 17.99 -8.37 8.17
N ALA A 230 17.31 -8.36 7.01
CA ALA A 230 17.40 -9.49 6.05
C ALA A 230 18.20 -9.19 4.75
N SER A 231 19.19 -10.06 4.50
CA SER A 231 20.00 -10.40 3.31
C SER A 231 20.25 -9.38 2.16
N ILE A 232 21.48 -9.43 1.64
CA ILE A 232 22.08 -8.58 0.59
C ILE A 232 21.49 -8.85 -0.82
N ASN A 233 20.54 -9.78 -0.96
CA ASN A 233 20.00 -10.15 -2.28
C ASN A 233 18.92 -9.15 -2.70
N GLU A 234 19.16 -8.39 -3.78
CA GLU A 234 18.17 -7.46 -4.33
C GLU A 234 16.99 -8.25 -4.94
N THR A 235 15.83 -8.15 -4.30
CA THR A 235 14.59 -8.86 -4.65
C THR A 235 13.68 -8.07 -5.58
N SER A 236 13.68 -6.73 -5.50
CA SER A 236 12.80 -5.89 -6.33
C SER A 236 13.25 -5.81 -7.80
N GLY A 237 14.49 -6.22 -8.09
CA GLY A 237 15.02 -6.33 -9.44
C GLY A 237 14.90 -5.04 -10.28
N ILE A 238 14.67 -5.23 -11.58
CA ILE A 238 14.52 -4.17 -12.58
C ILE A 238 13.29 -3.29 -12.32
N GLN A 239 12.24 -3.83 -11.70
CA GLN A 239 11.05 -3.05 -11.35
C GLN A 239 11.33 -2.07 -10.21
N GLY A 240 12.09 -2.49 -9.20
CA GLY A 240 12.57 -1.58 -8.16
C GLY A 240 13.44 -0.45 -8.74
N LEU A 241 14.25 -0.77 -9.75
CA LEU A 241 15.02 0.24 -10.47
C LEU A 241 14.12 1.22 -11.24
N ALA A 242 13.06 0.74 -11.89
CA ALA A 242 12.07 1.57 -12.56
C ALA A 242 11.35 2.51 -11.57
N MET A 243 11.04 2.05 -10.35
CA MET A 243 10.49 2.90 -9.28
C MET A 243 11.46 4.02 -8.90
N CYS A 244 12.74 3.69 -8.73
CA CYS A 244 13.78 4.68 -8.43
C CYS A 244 13.89 5.73 -9.54
N LEU A 245 13.85 5.29 -10.80
CA LEU A 245 13.85 6.20 -11.95
C LEU A 245 12.59 7.08 -11.98
N SER A 246 11.41 6.52 -11.72
CA SER A 246 10.16 7.29 -11.62
C SER A 246 10.30 8.42 -10.60
N VAL A 247 10.80 8.12 -9.40
CA VAL A 247 11.00 9.14 -8.35
C VAL A 247 11.91 10.28 -8.81
N VAL A 248 13.01 9.94 -9.47
CA VAL A 248 13.96 10.93 -9.98
C VAL A 248 13.37 11.73 -11.12
N PHE A 249 12.74 11.07 -12.09
CA PHE A 249 12.16 11.74 -13.25
C PHE A 249 11.00 12.66 -12.85
N GLU A 250 10.17 12.25 -11.89
CA GLU A 250 9.13 13.09 -11.29
C GLU A 250 9.69 14.39 -10.72
N LYS A 251 10.85 14.34 -10.04
CA LYS A 251 11.52 15.56 -9.54
C LYS A 251 11.90 16.50 -10.67
N HIS A 252 12.40 15.99 -11.81
CA HIS A 252 12.67 16.82 -12.98
C HIS A 252 11.39 17.44 -13.54
N LEU A 253 10.30 16.67 -13.67
CA LEU A 253 9.01 17.17 -14.14
C LEU A 253 8.48 18.29 -13.22
N ARG A 254 8.56 18.11 -11.90
CA ARG A 254 8.14 19.12 -10.91
C ARG A 254 8.94 20.42 -10.96
N ASN A 255 10.23 20.34 -11.30
CA ASN A 255 11.10 21.51 -11.34
C ASN A 255 10.93 22.31 -12.64
N HIS A 256 10.63 21.64 -13.75
CA HIS A 256 10.58 22.27 -15.08
C HIS A 256 9.16 22.62 -15.52
N TYR A 257 8.13 21.97 -14.97
CA TYR A 257 6.75 22.10 -15.43
C TYR A 257 5.78 22.49 -14.32
N LYS A 258 4.70 23.16 -14.71
CA LYS A 258 3.62 23.60 -13.83
C LYS A 258 2.32 22.90 -14.21
N ALA A 259 1.35 22.93 -13.30
CA ALA A 259 0.02 22.34 -13.51
C ALA A 259 -0.74 22.93 -14.72
N SER A 260 -0.34 24.10 -15.23
CA SER A 260 -0.91 24.72 -16.43
C SER A 260 -0.27 24.27 -17.74
N SER A 261 0.91 23.66 -17.72
CA SER A 261 1.66 23.25 -18.91
C SER A 261 1.46 21.79 -19.31
N LEU A 262 1.25 20.91 -18.33
CA LEU A 262 1.07 19.47 -18.54
C LEU A 262 -0.04 18.94 -17.64
N SER A 263 -0.95 18.16 -18.22
CA SER A 263 -1.96 17.43 -17.46
C SER A 263 -1.37 16.21 -16.76
N LEU A 264 -2.06 15.74 -15.73
CA LEU A 264 -1.65 14.54 -14.97
C LEU A 264 -1.71 13.27 -15.83
N GLN A 265 -2.66 13.18 -16.77
CA GLN A 265 -2.72 12.10 -17.74
C GLN A 265 -1.42 12.02 -18.56
N LYS A 266 -0.99 13.15 -19.16
CA LYS A 266 0.24 13.20 -19.93
C LYS A 266 1.46 12.85 -19.09
N ILE A 267 1.53 13.32 -17.85
CA ILE A 267 2.62 12.97 -16.93
C ILE A 267 2.69 11.47 -16.70
N TRP A 268 1.55 10.83 -16.43
CA TRP A 268 1.50 9.38 -16.28
C TRP A 268 1.99 8.63 -17.53
N GLU A 269 1.52 9.02 -18.71
CA GLU A 269 1.94 8.43 -19.99
C GLU A 269 3.45 8.58 -20.23
N ILE A 270 3.97 9.80 -20.03
CA ILE A 270 5.40 10.12 -20.21
C ILE A 270 6.24 9.29 -19.24
N VAL A 271 5.90 9.28 -17.94
CA VAL A 271 6.66 8.52 -16.93
C VAL A 271 6.67 7.03 -17.29
N LYS A 272 5.51 6.46 -17.64
CA LYS A 272 5.39 5.04 -18.01
C LYS A 272 6.22 4.68 -19.24
N VAL A 273 6.16 5.47 -20.31
CA VAL A 273 6.95 5.23 -21.54
C VAL A 273 8.44 5.39 -21.27
N PHE A 274 8.83 6.47 -20.58
CA PHE A 274 10.22 6.77 -20.27
C PHE A 274 10.87 5.65 -19.43
N THR A 275 10.20 5.18 -18.38
CA THR A 275 10.73 4.09 -17.55
C THR A 275 10.73 2.75 -18.27
N THR A 276 9.75 2.49 -19.14
CA THR A 276 9.70 1.24 -19.92
C THR A 276 10.87 1.13 -20.88
N VAL A 277 11.19 2.22 -21.61
CA VAL A 277 12.34 2.22 -22.53
C VAL A 277 13.65 2.13 -21.77
N PHE A 278 13.79 2.82 -20.64
CA PHE A 278 14.98 2.69 -19.80
C PHE A 278 15.19 1.24 -19.33
N VAL A 279 14.13 0.59 -18.85
CA VAL A 279 14.18 -0.81 -18.43
C VAL A 279 14.62 -1.72 -19.57
N SER A 280 14.07 -1.53 -20.77
CA SER A 280 14.48 -2.29 -21.96
C SER A 280 15.97 -2.11 -22.26
N GLU A 281 16.45 -0.87 -22.27
CA GLU A 281 17.87 -0.59 -22.53
C GLU A 281 18.78 -1.21 -21.47
N ILE A 282 18.41 -1.19 -20.18
CA ILE A 282 19.19 -1.83 -19.12
C ILE A 282 19.23 -3.35 -19.28
N LEU A 283 18.12 -3.98 -19.66
CA LEU A 283 18.07 -5.42 -19.92
C LEU A 283 18.99 -5.82 -21.09
N ASP A 284 18.97 -5.04 -22.18
CA ASP A 284 19.85 -5.26 -23.34
C ASP A 284 21.34 -5.10 -22.96
N LEU A 285 21.67 -4.13 -22.11
CA LEU A 285 23.03 -3.94 -21.60
C LEU A 285 23.46 -5.08 -20.66
N LEU A 286 22.58 -5.54 -19.78
CA LEU A 286 22.85 -6.70 -18.91
C LEU A 286 23.18 -7.94 -19.74
N GLN A 287 22.46 -8.17 -20.84
CA GLN A 287 22.76 -9.26 -21.77
C GLN A 287 24.09 -9.05 -22.49
N SER A 288 24.35 -7.83 -22.97
CA SER A 288 25.58 -7.49 -23.70
C SER A 288 26.85 -7.58 -22.86
N PHE A 289 26.73 -7.34 -21.55
CA PHE A 289 27.82 -7.35 -20.58
C PHE A 289 27.67 -8.45 -19.51
N GLN A 290 27.00 -9.56 -19.87
CA GLN A 290 26.65 -10.63 -18.92
C GLN A 290 27.88 -11.11 -18.12
N SER A 291 29.00 -11.40 -18.79
CA SER A 291 30.24 -11.86 -18.15
C SER A 291 30.85 -10.87 -17.14
N ARG A 292 30.47 -9.59 -17.21
CA ARG A 292 30.96 -8.51 -16.35
C ARG A 292 30.06 -8.29 -15.13
N PHE A 293 28.75 -8.48 -15.30
CA PHE A 293 27.73 -8.08 -14.33
C PHE A 293 27.03 -9.25 -13.64
N GLU A 294 27.30 -10.49 -14.03
CA GLU A 294 26.61 -11.71 -13.54
C GLU A 294 26.46 -11.81 -12.01
N ALA A 295 27.47 -11.38 -11.25
CA ALA A 295 27.46 -11.44 -9.78
C ALA A 295 27.21 -10.09 -9.08
N GLN A 296 26.91 -9.03 -9.84
CA GLN A 296 26.72 -7.68 -9.27
C GLN A 296 25.25 -7.39 -9.02
N SER A 297 24.96 -6.70 -7.92
CA SER A 297 23.64 -6.09 -7.67
C SER A 297 23.29 -5.11 -8.81
N LEU A 298 22.02 -5.00 -9.19
CA LEU A 298 21.53 -4.08 -10.21
C LEU A 298 21.90 -2.63 -9.91
N LYS A 299 21.91 -2.24 -8.62
CA LYS A 299 22.43 -0.93 -8.23
C LYS A 299 23.83 -0.70 -8.81
N LEU A 300 24.77 -1.62 -8.53
CA LEU A 300 26.16 -1.48 -8.97
C LEU A 300 26.29 -1.52 -10.50
N VAL A 301 25.48 -2.33 -11.18
CA VAL A 301 25.43 -2.35 -12.64
C VAL A 301 25.06 -0.97 -13.20
N VAL A 302 23.97 -0.37 -12.69
CA VAL A 302 23.53 0.95 -13.15
C VAL A 302 24.59 2.00 -12.86
N LEU A 303 25.22 1.96 -11.68
CA LEU A 303 26.31 2.87 -11.36
C LEU A 303 27.49 2.73 -12.33
N ALA A 304 27.88 1.51 -12.69
CA ALA A 304 28.94 1.26 -13.67
C ALA A 304 28.56 1.76 -15.07
N ILE A 305 27.34 1.49 -15.53
CA ILE A 305 26.84 1.97 -16.83
C ILE A 305 26.91 3.49 -16.92
N VAL A 306 26.54 4.20 -15.86
CA VAL A 306 26.55 5.67 -15.81
C VAL A 306 27.96 6.23 -15.65
N ASP A 307 28.72 5.75 -14.66
CA ASP A 307 30.05 6.29 -14.33
C ASP A 307 31.05 6.04 -15.49
N GLU A 308 30.89 4.94 -16.25
CA GLU A 308 31.74 4.61 -17.40
C GLU A 308 31.15 5.05 -18.76
N ASN A 309 29.97 5.67 -18.78
CA ASN A 309 29.23 6.05 -19.99
C ASN A 309 29.06 4.88 -20.99
N LEU A 310 28.65 3.70 -20.51
CA LEU A 310 28.46 2.50 -21.35
C LEU A 310 27.23 2.59 -22.26
N SER A 311 26.32 3.54 -22.02
CA SER A 311 25.18 3.88 -22.87
C SER A 311 24.99 5.38 -22.95
N ASP A 312 24.51 5.86 -24.11
CA ASP A 312 24.16 7.26 -24.32
C ASP A 312 22.68 7.57 -24.09
N PHE A 313 21.86 6.53 -23.84
CA PHE A 313 20.41 6.64 -23.58
C PHE A 313 19.67 7.54 -24.59
N LYS A 314 20.04 7.46 -25.88
CA LYS A 314 19.46 8.29 -26.95
C LYS A 314 17.96 8.14 -27.10
N GLN A 315 17.40 6.94 -26.94
CA GLN A 315 15.97 6.73 -27.12
C GLN A 315 15.16 7.45 -26.04
N LEU A 316 15.69 7.53 -24.82
CA LEU A 316 15.10 8.34 -23.75
C LEU A 316 15.03 9.83 -24.12
N GLN A 317 16.05 10.37 -24.79
CA GLN A 317 15.98 11.75 -25.27
C GLN A 317 14.92 11.93 -26.35
N VAL A 318 14.80 11.00 -27.29
CA VAL A 318 13.75 11.02 -28.33
C VAL A 318 12.35 11.06 -27.70
N ILE A 319 12.12 10.31 -26.62
CA ILE A 319 10.86 10.36 -25.87
C ILE A 319 10.63 11.76 -25.30
N LEU A 320 11.62 12.33 -24.61
CA LEU A 320 11.49 13.67 -24.02
C LEU A 320 11.19 14.72 -25.10
N ASP A 321 11.91 14.67 -26.23
CA ASP A 321 11.72 15.59 -27.36
C ASP A 321 10.33 15.43 -28.00
N HIS A 322 9.84 14.19 -28.15
CA HIS A 322 8.51 13.90 -28.67
C HIS A 322 7.40 14.55 -27.83
N PHE A 323 7.55 14.54 -26.50
CA PHE A 323 6.63 15.20 -25.59
C PHE A 323 6.91 16.71 -25.39
N GLY A 324 7.87 17.28 -26.13
CA GLY A 324 8.26 18.68 -26.04
C GLY A 324 8.90 19.03 -24.69
N LEU A 325 9.54 18.06 -24.03
CA LEU A 325 10.14 18.25 -22.73
C LEU A 325 11.57 18.78 -22.86
N ASN A 326 11.83 19.98 -22.33
CA ASN A 326 13.16 20.58 -22.22
C ASN A 326 13.90 20.00 -20.99
N ILE A 327 14.04 18.67 -20.96
CA ILE A 327 14.80 17.92 -19.98
C ILE A 327 15.81 17.09 -20.77
N LYS A 328 17.06 17.04 -20.31
CA LYS A 328 18.07 16.16 -20.88
C LYS A 328 17.98 14.79 -20.21
N SER A 329 17.84 13.72 -20.98
CA SER A 329 17.78 12.35 -20.43
C SER A 329 19.01 12.04 -19.60
N LYS A 330 20.19 12.47 -20.05
CA LYS A 330 21.46 12.31 -19.32
C LYS A 330 21.43 12.90 -17.91
N ASP A 331 20.77 14.04 -17.70
CA ASP A 331 20.66 14.64 -16.38
C ASP A 331 19.79 13.78 -15.44
N VAL A 332 18.69 13.23 -15.97
CA VAL A 332 17.81 12.30 -15.22
C VAL A 332 18.56 11.03 -14.82
N ILE A 333 19.34 10.45 -15.74
CA ILE A 333 20.12 9.23 -15.48
C ILE A 333 21.26 9.49 -14.49
N ASN A 334 21.92 10.65 -14.55
CA ASN A 334 22.92 11.04 -13.56
C ASN A 334 22.30 11.23 -12.17
N ASP A 335 21.14 11.89 -12.07
CA ASP A 335 20.41 12.04 -10.82
C ASP A 335 19.92 10.69 -10.27
N LEU A 336 19.62 9.71 -11.14
CA LEU A 336 19.34 8.32 -10.73
C LEU A 336 20.56 7.67 -10.07
N ALA A 337 21.74 7.79 -10.68
CA ALA A 337 22.97 7.26 -10.10
C ALA A 337 23.26 7.91 -8.73
N ILE A 338 23.09 9.23 -8.60
CA ILE A 338 23.23 9.95 -7.33
C ILE A 338 22.21 9.46 -6.30
N TYR A 339 20.96 9.25 -6.71
CA TYR A 339 19.90 8.73 -5.85
C TYR A 339 20.25 7.34 -5.32
N LEU A 340 20.65 6.42 -6.19
CA LEU A 340 21.03 5.04 -5.84
C LEU A 340 22.27 4.98 -4.93
N LYS A 341 23.23 5.91 -5.08
CA LYS A 341 24.41 6.01 -4.20
C LYS A 341 24.05 6.24 -2.72
N ARG A 342 22.85 6.75 -2.41
CA ARG A 342 22.38 7.00 -1.02
C ARG A 342 21.89 5.75 -0.29
N TYR A 343 21.53 4.71 -1.03
CA TYR A 343 20.93 3.50 -0.47
C TYR A 343 21.91 2.34 -0.53
N LYS A 344 21.75 1.32 0.32
CA LYS A 344 22.59 0.12 0.26
C LYS A 344 22.35 -0.69 -1.02
N GLY A 345 21.09 -0.80 -1.44
CA GLY A 345 20.65 -1.44 -2.69
C GLY A 345 19.30 -0.85 -3.16
N VAL A 346 18.82 -1.31 -4.31
CA VAL A 346 17.52 -0.86 -4.90
C VAL A 346 16.36 -1.09 -3.92
N ASP A 347 16.35 -2.24 -3.24
CA ASP A 347 15.28 -2.62 -2.31
C ASP A 347 15.08 -1.63 -1.17
N PHE A 348 16.14 -0.99 -0.68
CA PHE A 348 16.05 0.02 0.37
C PHE A 348 15.32 1.28 -0.11
N ALA A 349 15.55 1.68 -1.37
CA ALA A 349 14.85 2.82 -1.97
C ALA A 349 13.37 2.49 -2.23
N VAL A 350 13.10 1.26 -2.67
CA VAL A 350 11.73 0.74 -2.84
C VAL A 350 11.00 0.67 -1.51
N ASP A 351 11.67 0.24 -0.43
CA ASP A 351 11.06 0.16 0.88
C ASP A 351 10.66 1.53 1.44
N GLU A 352 11.44 2.58 1.18
CA GLU A 352 11.08 3.94 1.58
C GLU A 352 9.76 4.39 0.93
N ILE A 353 9.57 4.08 -0.36
CA ILE A 353 8.33 4.37 -1.09
C ILE A 353 7.16 3.60 -0.48
N ARG A 354 7.34 2.31 -0.20
CA ARG A 354 6.31 1.44 0.42
C ARG A 354 5.97 1.92 1.83
N SER A 355 6.97 2.33 2.62
CA SER A 355 6.85 2.79 4.01
C SER A 355 5.84 3.94 4.17
N TYR A 356 5.80 4.87 3.22
CA TYR A 356 4.81 5.95 3.22
C TYR A 356 3.37 5.42 3.30
N PHE A 357 3.01 4.47 2.43
CA PHE A 357 1.67 3.88 2.40
C PHE A 357 1.43 2.98 3.61
N ARG A 358 2.42 2.20 4.05
CA ARG A 358 2.30 1.37 5.25
C ARG A 358 1.95 2.20 6.48
N ASN A 359 2.66 3.31 6.68
CA ASN A 359 2.40 4.22 7.79
C ASN A 359 1.01 4.83 7.68
N ALA A 360 0.59 5.27 6.49
CA ALA A 360 -0.75 5.80 6.28
C ALA A 360 -1.87 4.77 6.55
N ILE A 361 -1.67 3.51 6.14
CA ILE A 361 -2.60 2.41 6.42
C ILE A 361 -2.63 2.11 7.91
N ASN A 362 -1.47 2.02 8.56
CA ASN A 362 -1.37 1.75 9.99
C ASN A 362 -2.10 2.80 10.84
N GLU A 363 -2.07 4.07 10.44
CA GLU A 363 -2.85 5.11 11.12
C GLU A 363 -4.37 4.90 10.97
N GLU A 364 -4.86 4.54 9.78
CA GLU A 364 -6.29 4.19 9.60
C GLU A 364 -6.69 2.95 10.42
N ILE A 365 -5.80 1.94 10.50
CA ILE A 365 -6.00 0.74 11.31
C ILE A 365 -6.10 1.10 12.80
N LYS A 366 -5.15 1.89 13.32
CA LYS A 366 -5.15 2.33 14.73
C LYS A 366 -6.43 3.08 15.07
N ASN A 367 -6.88 3.99 14.21
CA ASN A 367 -8.12 4.74 14.43
C ASN A 367 -9.38 3.86 14.61
N VAL A 368 -9.36 2.62 14.11
CA VAL A 368 -10.47 1.66 14.28
C VAL A 368 -10.22 0.69 15.43
N VAL A 369 -9.02 0.09 15.49
CA VAL A 369 -8.72 -1.02 16.40
C VAL A 369 -8.21 -0.54 17.77
N SER A 370 -7.46 0.55 17.83
CA SER A 370 -6.99 1.11 19.10
C SER A 370 -6.95 2.64 18.99
N PRO A 371 -8.12 3.30 19.08
CA PRO A 371 -8.21 4.75 18.87
C PRO A 371 -7.32 5.52 19.84
N PRO A 372 -6.84 6.72 19.48
CA PRO A 372 -6.02 7.55 20.36
C PRO A 372 -6.68 7.78 21.72
N GLY A 373 -5.94 7.52 22.80
CA GLY A 373 -6.45 7.65 24.18
C GLY A 373 -7.24 6.44 24.69
N SER A 374 -7.39 5.37 23.90
CA SER A 374 -7.97 4.11 24.36
C SER A 374 -6.93 3.25 25.09
N ASP A 375 -7.38 2.47 26.09
CA ASP A 375 -6.55 1.51 26.83
C ASP A 375 -6.70 0.07 26.27
N SER A 376 -7.00 -0.02 24.97
CA SER A 376 -7.50 -1.22 24.30
C SER A 376 -6.46 -2.33 24.25
N ILE A 377 -6.84 -3.54 24.68
CA ILE A 377 -6.05 -4.75 24.45
C ILE A 377 -6.49 -5.37 23.13
N VAL A 378 -5.55 -5.56 22.22
CA VAL A 378 -5.79 -6.21 20.93
C VAL A 378 -5.44 -7.69 21.04
N THR A 379 -6.34 -8.56 20.61
CA THR A 379 -6.14 -10.00 20.59
C THR A 379 -6.11 -10.52 19.19
N ARG A 380 -5.08 -11.30 18.86
CA ARG A 380 -5.01 -12.02 17.60
C ARG A 380 -5.72 -13.36 17.69
N ILE A 381 -6.61 -13.58 16.73
CA ILE A 381 -7.31 -14.84 16.49
C ILE A 381 -7.07 -15.24 15.05
N ASN A 382 -6.44 -16.39 14.86
CA ASN A 382 -6.41 -17.03 13.56
C ASN A 382 -7.81 -17.56 13.25
N ILE A 383 -8.31 -17.24 12.05
CA ILE A 383 -9.66 -17.62 11.61
C ILE A 383 -9.62 -18.61 10.45
N THR A 384 -8.43 -19.18 10.19
CA THR A 384 -8.16 -20.29 9.29
C THR A 384 -7.18 -21.24 9.96
N ASP A 385 -7.14 -22.49 9.52
CA ASP A 385 -6.11 -23.46 9.86
C ASP A 385 -5.10 -23.41 8.71
N SER A 386 -3.97 -22.73 8.86
CA SER A 386 -2.94 -22.63 7.81
C SER A 386 -1.56 -22.73 8.44
N ASP A 387 -0.64 -23.44 7.81
CA ASP A 387 0.72 -23.65 8.35
C ASP A 387 1.47 -22.33 8.56
N LEU A 388 1.28 -21.34 7.68
CA LEU A 388 1.92 -20.02 7.78
C LEU A 388 1.54 -19.26 9.06
N ILE A 389 0.43 -19.63 9.70
CA ILE A 389 -0.06 -18.98 10.91
C ILE A 389 0.04 -19.89 12.13
N GLY A 390 0.80 -20.98 12.04
CA GLY A 390 0.96 -21.97 13.10
C GLY A 390 -0.26 -22.90 13.25
N GLY A 391 -0.95 -23.17 12.13
CA GLY A 391 -1.87 -24.29 11.96
C GLY A 391 -1.15 -25.52 11.40
N ASP A 392 -1.92 -26.59 11.18
CA ASP A 392 -1.40 -27.86 10.67
C ASP A 392 -1.99 -28.20 9.30
N ASN A 393 -2.46 -27.16 8.57
CA ASN A 393 -3.03 -27.26 7.23
C ASN A 393 -2.26 -26.63 6.06
N TYR A 394 -1.31 -27.40 5.53
CA TYR A 394 -0.62 -27.15 4.25
C TYR A 394 -1.51 -27.09 3.00
N LYS A 395 -2.77 -27.53 3.06
CA LYS A 395 -3.71 -27.52 1.92
C LYS A 395 -4.72 -26.37 1.98
N GLN A 396 -4.57 -25.50 2.98
CA GLN A 396 -5.33 -24.27 3.05
C GLN A 396 -4.81 -23.31 1.97
N GLU A 397 -5.68 -22.83 1.09
CA GLU A 397 -5.36 -21.85 0.04
C GLU A 397 -5.44 -20.39 0.54
N MET A 398 -5.94 -20.18 1.76
CA MET A 398 -6.01 -18.86 2.37
C MET A 398 -5.66 -18.88 3.86
N SER A 399 -4.70 -18.05 4.24
CA SER A 399 -4.38 -17.70 5.60
C SER A 399 -5.15 -16.43 6.00
N ALA A 400 -5.86 -16.45 7.11
CA ALA A 400 -6.50 -15.26 7.64
C ALA A 400 -6.44 -15.19 9.17
N ALA A 401 -6.32 -13.96 9.67
CA ALA A 401 -6.39 -13.64 11.08
C ALA A 401 -7.16 -12.36 11.32
N ALA A 402 -7.78 -12.29 12.50
CA ALA A 402 -8.45 -11.13 13.04
C ALA A 402 -7.66 -10.61 14.25
N PHE A 403 -7.49 -9.29 14.33
CA PHE A 403 -6.90 -8.56 15.44
C PHE A 403 -8.02 -7.73 16.05
N ILE A 404 -8.48 -8.15 17.23
CA ILE A 404 -9.76 -7.73 17.82
C ILE A 404 -9.49 -6.98 19.11
N SER A 405 -9.99 -5.75 19.21
CA SER A 405 -10.13 -5.00 20.45
C SER A 405 -11.60 -4.83 20.81
N ASP A 406 -11.91 -4.20 21.93
CA ASP A 406 -13.24 -3.73 22.33
C ASP A 406 -13.89 -2.74 21.34
N TYR A 407 -13.09 -1.97 20.59
CA TYR A 407 -13.60 -0.97 19.63
C TYR A 407 -13.82 -1.53 18.23
N GLY A 408 -12.88 -2.35 17.76
CA GLY A 408 -12.79 -2.68 16.34
C GLY A 408 -11.94 -3.89 16.03
N VAL A 409 -12.00 -4.30 14.77
CA VAL A 409 -11.34 -5.50 14.27
C VAL A 409 -10.61 -5.17 12.98
N LEU A 410 -9.34 -5.53 12.92
CA LEU A 410 -8.58 -5.67 11.68
C LEU A 410 -8.63 -7.13 11.24
N VAL A 411 -8.99 -7.38 10.00
CA VAL A 411 -8.92 -8.72 9.41
C VAL A 411 -8.03 -8.67 8.17
N THR A 412 -7.12 -9.63 8.10
CA THR A 412 -6.14 -9.77 7.02
C THR A 412 -6.34 -11.11 6.34
N TRP A 413 -6.53 -11.12 5.02
CA TRP A 413 -6.67 -12.34 4.22
C TRP A 413 -5.52 -12.45 3.23
N HIS A 414 -4.90 -13.63 3.20
CA HIS A 414 -3.68 -13.87 2.46
C HIS A 414 -3.80 -15.14 1.65
N LEU A 415 -3.65 -15.06 0.33
CA LEU A 415 -3.65 -16.28 -0.49
C LEU A 415 -2.31 -16.98 -0.30
N THR A 416 -2.39 -18.25 0.05
CA THR A 416 -1.24 -19.14 0.20
C THR A 416 -1.13 -19.93 -1.08
N GLY A 417 0.04 -19.83 -1.73
CA GLY A 417 0.27 -20.46 -3.02
C GLY A 417 -0.04 -21.96 -2.99
N ARG A 418 -0.56 -22.49 -4.10
CA ARG A 418 -0.54 -23.94 -4.31
C ARG A 418 0.91 -24.35 -4.42
N THR A 419 1.49 -24.92 -3.36
CA THR A 419 2.59 -25.86 -3.56
C THR A 419 2.06 -26.89 -4.55
N ARG A 420 2.58 -26.87 -5.78
CA ARG A 420 2.43 -27.96 -6.73
C ARG A 420 2.91 -29.21 -5.98
N PHE A 421 1.98 -30.05 -5.57
CA PHE A 421 2.26 -31.44 -5.29
C PHE A 421 1.97 -32.22 -6.56
#